data_AF-A0A3D0DH17-F1
#
_entry.id   AF-A0A3D0DH17-F1
#
_cell.length_a   1.000
_cell.length_b   1.000
_cell.length_c   1.000
_cell.angle_alpha   90.00
_cell.angle_beta   90.00
_cell.angle_gamma   90.00
#
_symmetry.space_group_name_H-M   'P 1'
#
loop_
_entity.id
_entity.type
_entity.pdbx_description
1 polymer ?
#
loop_
_entity_poly.entity_id
_entity_poly.type
_entity_poly.pdbx_seq_one_letter_code
_entity_poly.pdbx_strand_id
1 'polypeptide(L)'
;MMRYFQILRVAYRALGKNKMRSGLTMLGIIIGVAAVIAMVGIGQGAKQMINDQISSLGENLLNIFPGSQSSGGVRFGAGTQVTLTEEDAA
;
A
#
# COMPACT_ATOMS: atom_id res chain seq x y z
N MET A 1 0.66 -33.09 32.74
CA MET A 1 1.90 -32.54 32.15
C MET A 1 2.73 -33.60 31.39
N MET A 2 3.09 -34.73 32.01
CA MET A 2 3.96 -35.78 31.41
C MET A 2 3.55 -36.29 30.01
N ARG A 3 2.25 -36.33 29.70
CA ARG A 3 1.74 -36.85 28.42
C ARG A 3 2.14 -35.99 27.21
N TYR A 4 2.09 -34.67 27.32
CA TYR A 4 2.48 -33.77 26.23
C TYR A 4 3.97 -33.85 25.90
N PHE A 5 4.80 -33.99 26.93
CA PHE A 5 6.25 -34.12 26.77
C PHE A 5 6.63 -35.42 26.06
N GLN A 6 5.93 -36.52 26.36
CA GLN A 6 6.12 -37.79 25.66
C GLN A 6 5.68 -37.71 24.19
N ILE A 7 4.55 -37.07 23.90
CA ILE A 7 4.07 -36.86 22.52
C ILE A 7 5.08 -36.04 21.71
N LEU A 8 5.59 -34.93 22.27
CA LEU A 8 6.65 -34.13 21.64
C LEU A 8 7.91 -34.96 21.37
N ARG A 9 8.36 -35.74 22.37
CA ARG A 9 9.53 -36.61 22.22
C ARG A 9 9.37 -37.64 21.11
N VAL A 10 8.18 -38.25 20.99
CA VAL A 10 7.87 -39.22 19.92
C VAL A 10 7.81 -38.53 18.56
N ALA A 11 7.17 -37.36 18.46
CA ALA A 11 7.07 -36.58 17.23
C ALA A 11 8.45 -36.17 16.67
N TYR A 12 9.34 -35.65 17.53
CA TYR A 12 10.71 -35.32 17.12
C TYR A 12 11.49 -36.53 16.61
N ARG A 13 11.33 -37.69 17.29
CA ARG A 13 11.98 -38.94 16.86
C ARG A 13 11.43 -39.45 15.52
N ALA A 14 10.13 -39.28 15.29
CA ALA A 14 9.48 -39.65 14.04
C ALA A 14 9.92 -38.75 12.86
N LEU A 15 10.00 -37.43 13.08
CA LEU A 15 10.52 -36.47 12.10
C LEU A 15 11.97 -36.78 11.70
N GLY A 16 12.80 -37.16 12.69
CA GLY A 16 14.20 -37.54 12.49
C GLY A 16 14.41 -38.84 11.71
N LYS A 17 13.41 -39.72 11.60
CA LYS A 17 13.48 -40.97 10.83
C LYS A 17 13.49 -40.72 9.32
N ASN A 18 12.79 -39.67 8.85
CA ASN A 18 12.68 -39.32 7.43
C ASN A 18 13.23 -37.92 7.15
N LYS A 19 14.54 -37.73 7.37
CA LYS A 19 15.20 -36.42 7.28
C LYS A 19 14.94 -35.67 5.96
N MET A 20 15.03 -36.36 4.82
CA MET A 20 14.81 -35.74 3.50
C MET A 20 13.38 -35.25 3.31
N ARG A 21 12.38 -36.09 3.65
CA ARG A 21 10.97 -35.75 3.52
C ARG A 21 10.59 -34.60 4.46
N SER A 22 10.94 -34.73 5.74
CA SER A 22 10.66 -33.70 6.75
C SER A 22 11.35 -32.38 6.40
N GLY A 23 12.60 -32.45 5.93
CA GLY A 23 13.36 -31.29 5.48
C GLY A 23 12.67 -30.58 4.32
N LEU A 24 12.32 -31.31 3.26
CA LEU A 24 11.70 -30.73 2.07
C LEU A 24 10.32 -30.10 2.37
N THR A 25 9.53 -30.71 3.25
CA THR A 25 8.24 -30.15 3.68
C THR A 25 8.41 -28.86 4.49
N MET A 26 9.39 -28.81 5.39
CA MET A 26 9.68 -27.60 6.16
C MET A 26 10.18 -26.48 5.24
N LEU A 27 11.05 -26.81 4.28
CA LEU A 27 11.62 -25.87 3.33
C LEU A 27 10.52 -25.21 2.46
N GLY A 28 9.56 -26.01 1.98
CA GLY A 28 8.41 -25.49 1.24
C GLY A 28 7.56 -24.50 2.05
N ILE A 29 7.29 -24.81 3.32
CA ILE A 29 6.54 -23.90 4.21
C ILE A 29 7.32 -22.62 4.48
N ILE A 30 8.63 -22.71 4.73
CA ILE A 30 9.50 -21.55 4.99
C ILE A 30 9.50 -20.60 3.80
N ILE A 31 9.74 -21.12 2.59
CA ILE A 31 9.75 -20.30 1.37
C ILE A 31 8.35 -19.72 1.09
N GLY A 32 7.30 -20.54 1.22
CA GLY A 32 5.93 -20.11 0.98
C GLY A 32 5.51 -18.96 1.89
N VAL A 33 5.73 -19.09 3.20
CA VAL A 33 5.40 -18.04 4.17
C VAL A 33 6.30 -16.81 3.98
N ALA A 34 7.60 -17.00 3.72
CA ALA A 34 8.52 -15.89 3.49
C ALA A 34 8.12 -15.05 2.26
N ALA A 35 7.74 -15.68 1.16
CA ALA A 35 7.30 -15.00 -0.05
C ALA A 35 6.03 -14.16 0.20
N VAL A 36 5.06 -14.71 0.94
CA VAL A 36 3.83 -14.00 1.31
C VAL A 36 4.14 -12.79 2.19
N ILE A 37 4.98 -12.95 3.22
CA ILE A 37 5.36 -11.84 4.12
C ILE A 37 6.09 -10.74 3.33
N ALA A 38 7.03 -11.12 2.46
CA ALA A 38 7.77 -10.16 1.64
C ALA A 38 6.84 -9.37 0.71
N MET A 39 5.95 -10.06 0.00
CA MET A 39 4.98 -9.41 -0.89
C MET A 39 4.08 -8.44 -0.13
N VAL A 40 3.54 -8.85 1.02
CA VAL A 40 2.67 -8.00 1.84
C VAL A 40 3.43 -6.77 2.35
N GLY A 41 4.66 -6.96 2.81
CA GLY A 41 5.52 -5.86 3.26
C GLY A 41 5.80 -4.84 2.14
N ILE A 42 6.17 -5.32 0.96
CA ILE A 42 6.39 -4.47 -0.22
C ILE A 42 5.10 -3.73 -0.61
N GLY A 43 3.98 -4.44 -0.66
CA GLY A 43 2.68 -3.87 -1.05
C GLY A 43 2.21 -2.78 -0.08
N GLN A 44 2.35 -3.01 1.23
CA GLN A 44 2.03 -2.03 2.25
C GLN A 44 2.96 -0.82 2.19
N GLY A 45 4.28 -1.03 2.02
CA GLY A 45 5.24 0.05 1.87
C GLY A 45 4.98 0.92 0.64
N ALA A 46 4.71 0.29 -0.51
CA ALA A 46 4.36 1.00 -1.74
C ALA A 46 3.05 1.80 -1.58
N LYS A 47 2.04 1.21 -0.94
CA LYS A 47 0.78 1.92 -0.64
C LYS A 47 1.02 3.13 0.26
N GLN A 48 1.86 2.99 1.28
CA GLN A 48 2.20 4.11 2.16
C GLN A 48 2.91 5.23 1.40
N MET A 49 3.91 4.90 0.58
CA MET A 49 4.62 5.89 -0.24
C MET A 49 3.68 6.65 -1.16
N ILE A 50 2.76 5.96 -1.82
CA ILE A 50 1.76 6.58 -2.70
C ILE A 50 0.84 7.49 -1.89
N ASN A 51 0.36 7.04 -0.73
CA ASN A 51 -0.47 7.86 0.15
C ASN A 51 0.28 9.11 0.61
N ASP A 52 1.52 9.00 1.05
CA ASP A 52 2.33 10.14 1.49
C ASP A 52 2.52 11.15 0.34
N GLN A 53 2.72 10.65 -0.88
CA GLN A 53 2.88 11.49 -2.06
C GLN A 53 1.56 12.15 -2.48
N ILE A 54 0.43 11.47 -2.35
CA ILE A 54 -0.91 12.04 -2.59
C ILE A 54 -1.26 13.07 -1.51
N SER A 55 -1.02 12.77 -0.23
CA SER A 55 -1.23 13.72 0.87
C SER A 55 -0.33 14.95 0.75
N SER A 56 0.88 14.81 0.18
CA SER A 56 1.76 15.96 -0.11
C SER A 56 1.22 16.91 -1.19
N LEU A 57 0.31 16.44 -2.05
CA LEU A 57 -0.43 17.30 -2.97
C LEU A 57 -1.55 18.09 -2.26
N GLY A 58 -1.85 17.77 -1.00
CA GLY A 58 -2.91 18.38 -0.19
C GLY A 58 -4.18 17.54 -0.21
N GLU A 59 -4.71 17.20 0.98
CA GLU A 59 -5.95 16.41 1.14
C GLU A 59 -7.22 17.15 0.64
N ASN A 60 -7.11 18.44 0.30
CA ASN A 60 -8.23 19.30 -0.10
C ASN A 60 -7.86 20.21 -1.28
N LEU A 61 -7.55 19.62 -2.44
CA LEU A 61 -7.33 20.37 -3.68
C LEU A 61 -8.66 20.88 -4.27
N LEU A 62 -8.91 22.19 -4.14
CA LEU A 62 -9.99 22.89 -4.84
C LEU A 62 -9.44 23.54 -6.11
N ASN A 63 -9.64 22.91 -7.26
CA ASN A 63 -9.13 23.42 -8.54
C ASN A 63 -10.18 24.36 -9.18
N ILE A 64 -9.96 25.67 -9.11
CA ILE A 64 -10.89 26.69 -9.64
C ILE A 64 -10.35 27.23 -10.97
N PHE A 65 -11.18 27.16 -12.02
CA PHE A 65 -10.85 27.72 -13.34
C PHE A 65 -11.60 29.04 -13.56
N PRO A 66 -10.92 30.12 -14.00
CA PRO A 66 -11.58 31.38 -14.32
C PRO A 66 -12.52 31.25 -15.52
N GLY A 67 -13.74 31.81 -15.39
CA GLY A 67 -14.73 31.86 -16.46
C GLY A 67 -14.33 32.78 -17.62
N SER A 68 -14.98 32.63 -18.78
CA SER A 68 -14.82 33.59 -19.89
C SER A 68 -15.83 34.74 -19.77
N GLN A 69 -15.35 35.96 -19.94
CA GLN A 69 -16.22 37.15 -19.97
C GLN A 69 -16.77 37.33 -21.39
N SER A 70 -18.05 37.70 -21.49
CA SER A 70 -18.72 38.02 -22.76
C SER A 70 -19.24 39.46 -22.64
N SER A 71 -18.75 40.37 -23.47
CA SER A 71 -19.24 41.76 -23.53
C SER A 71 -19.64 42.10 -24.95
N GLY A 72 -20.86 42.61 -25.13
CA GLY A 72 -21.33 43.13 -26.42
C GLY A 72 -21.37 42.12 -27.59
N GLY A 73 -21.54 40.82 -27.32
CA GLY A 73 -21.54 39.77 -28.34
C GLY A 73 -20.16 39.21 -28.70
N VAL A 74 -19.09 39.75 -28.10
CA VAL A 74 -17.72 39.21 -28.22
C VAL A 74 -17.43 38.31 -27.03
N ARG A 75 -17.16 37.02 -27.30
CA ARG A 75 -16.67 36.07 -26.30
C ARG A 75 -15.16 36.22 -26.17
N PHE A 76 -14.70 36.69 -25.03
CA PHE A 76 -13.28 36.68 -24.71
C PHE A 76 -12.84 35.25 -24.36
N GLY A 77 -11.58 34.89 -24.65
CA GLY A 77 -11.07 33.53 -24.44
C GLY A 77 -11.20 33.06 -22.99
N ALA A 78 -11.24 31.73 -22.78
CA ALA A 78 -11.26 31.15 -21.43
C ALA A 78 -10.09 31.70 -20.59
N GLY A 79 -10.38 32.20 -19.39
CA GLY A 79 -9.39 32.80 -18.48
C GLY A 79 -9.14 34.30 -18.60
N THR A 80 -9.95 35.02 -19.39
CA THR A 80 -9.85 36.50 -19.49
C THR A 80 -10.44 37.25 -18.29
N GLN A 81 -11.22 36.57 -17.44
CA GLN A 81 -11.73 37.13 -16.19
C GLN A 81 -10.85 36.69 -15.02
N VAL A 82 -9.95 37.56 -14.58
CA VAL A 82 -9.14 37.33 -13.37
C VAL A 82 -9.97 37.74 -12.15
N THR A 83 -10.77 36.81 -11.64
CA THR A 83 -11.65 37.05 -10.47
C THR A 83 -11.08 36.47 -9.18
N LEU A 84 -9.94 35.76 -9.24
CA LEU A 84 -9.27 35.17 -8.08
C LEU A 84 -8.00 35.97 -7.80
N THR A 85 -7.86 36.43 -6.56
CA THR A 85 -6.70 37.16 -6.05
C THR A 85 -5.91 36.30 -5.06
N GLU A 86 -4.65 36.66 -4.79
CA GLU A 86 -3.82 35.93 -3.79
C GLU A 86 -4.44 35.96 -2.39
N GLU A 87 -5.35 36.90 -2.12
CA GLU A 87 -6.10 37.03 -0.87
C GLU A 87 -7.18 35.93 -0.70
N ASP A 88 -7.61 35.27 -1.79
CA ASP A 88 -8.67 34.24 -1.79
C ASP A 88 -8.13 32.81 -1.48
N ALA A 89 -6.82 32.65 -1.32
CA ALA A 89 -6.15 31.35 -1.15
C ALA A 89 -6.01 30.88 0.32
N ALA A 90 -6.62 31.59 1.27
CA ALA A 90 -6.49 31.36 2.72
C ALA A 90 -7.46 30.32 3.30
#